data_AF-A0A376UEP9-F1
#
_entry.id   AF-A0A376UEP9-F1
#
_cell.length_a   1.000
_cell.length_b   1.000
_cell.length_c   1.000
_cell.angle_alpha   90.00
_cell.angle_beta   90.00
_cell.angle_gamma   90.00
#
_symmetry.space_group_name_H-M   'P 1'
#
loop_
_entity.id
_entity.type
_entity.pdbx_description
1 polymer ?
#
loop_
_entity_poly.entity_id
_entity_poly.type
_entity_poly.pdbx_seq_one_letter_code
_entity_poly.pdbx_strand_id
1 'polypeptide(L)'
;MAPMQTAANLDEVCEAHLATLLEQQPHGPYYLLGYSLGGTLAQGIAARLRARGEQVAFLGLLDTWPPETQNWQEKEANGLDPEVLAEINREREAFLAAQQGSTSTELFTTIEGNYADAVRLLTTAHSVPFDGKATLFVAERTLQEGMSPERAWSPWIAELDIYRQDCAHVDIISPGAFEKIGPIIRATLNR
;
A
#
# COMPACT_ATOMS: atom_id res chain seq x y z
N MET A 1 17.82 7.92 10.19
CA MET A 1 17.23 6.59 9.94
C MET A 1 15.85 6.80 9.37
N ALA A 2 15.38 5.90 8.49
CA ALA A 2 14.07 6.05 7.87
C ALA A 2 12.95 5.81 8.91
N PRO A 3 11.77 6.45 8.79
CA PRO A 3 10.68 6.30 9.76
C PRO A 3 10.31 4.84 10.05
N MET A 4 10.29 3.99 9.02
CA MET A 4 9.99 2.56 9.16
C MET A 4 10.97 1.81 10.08
N GLN A 5 12.25 2.20 10.09
CA GLN A 5 13.30 1.55 10.88
C GLN A 5 13.19 1.88 12.38
N THR A 6 12.69 3.06 12.71
CA THR A 6 12.66 3.56 14.09
C THR A 6 11.28 3.51 14.72
N ALA A 7 10.22 3.39 13.93
CA ALA A 7 8.86 3.38 14.41
C ALA A 7 8.53 2.07 15.15
N ALA A 8 7.86 2.20 16.30
CA ALA A 8 7.38 1.07 17.08
C ALA A 8 6.14 0.42 16.45
N ASN A 9 5.35 1.19 15.72
CA ASN A 9 4.09 0.76 15.10
C ASN A 9 3.81 1.52 13.79
N LEU A 10 2.86 1.03 13.00
CA LEU A 10 2.55 1.62 11.69
C LEU A 10 1.95 3.04 11.79
N ASP A 11 1.27 3.35 12.90
CA ASP A 11 0.69 4.66 13.15
C ASP A 11 1.77 5.77 13.25
N GLU A 12 2.90 5.48 13.89
CA GLU A 12 4.05 6.39 13.92
C GLU A 12 4.63 6.66 12.52
N VAL A 13 4.64 5.66 11.64
CA VAL A 13 5.06 5.82 10.25
C VAL A 13 4.06 6.70 9.48
N CYS A 14 2.76 6.51 9.71
CA CYS A 14 1.72 7.37 9.13
C CYS A 14 1.88 8.83 9.57
N GLU A 15 2.10 9.09 10.86
CA GLU A 15 2.30 10.46 11.36
C GLU A 15 3.59 11.09 10.83
N ALA A 16 4.68 10.33 10.74
CA ALA A 16 5.94 10.81 10.17
C ALA A 16 5.78 11.21 8.70
N HIS A 17 5.12 10.38 7.88
CA HIS A 17 4.86 10.71 6.48
C HIS A 17 3.84 11.83 6.31
N LEU A 18 2.83 11.90 7.17
CA LEU A 18 1.88 13.01 7.19
C LEU A 18 2.58 14.34 7.52
N ALA A 19 3.51 14.36 8.47
CA ALA A 19 4.31 15.54 8.77
C ALA A 19 5.11 16.01 7.53
N THR A 20 5.81 15.09 6.86
CA THR A 20 6.51 15.40 5.60
C THR A 20 5.56 15.90 4.51
N LEU A 21 4.38 15.29 4.37
CA LEU A 21 3.37 15.72 3.40
C LEU A 21 2.91 17.16 3.67
N LEU A 22 2.63 17.51 4.93
CA LEU A 22 2.17 18.85 5.33
C LEU A 22 3.28 19.91 5.20
N GLU A 23 4.54 19.54 5.33
CA GLU A 23 5.67 20.43 5.03
C GLU A 23 5.75 20.78 3.54
N GLN A 24 5.47 19.81 2.66
CA GLN A 24 5.51 20.01 1.20
C GLN A 24 4.24 20.70 0.69
N GLN A 25 3.08 20.29 1.20
CA GLN A 25 1.77 20.81 0.83
C GLN A 25 0.90 20.99 2.10
N PRO A 26 0.89 22.19 2.70
CA PRO A 26 0.19 22.43 3.97
C PRO A 26 -1.32 22.29 3.92
N HIS A 27 -1.94 22.44 2.74
CA HIS A 27 -3.39 22.37 2.54
C HIS A 27 -3.74 21.56 1.30
N GLY A 28 -4.92 20.95 1.31
CA GLY A 28 -5.46 20.18 0.21
C GLY A 28 -5.89 21.02 -1.01
N PRO A 29 -6.48 20.38 -2.03
CA PRO A 29 -6.78 18.95 -2.07
C PRO A 29 -5.53 18.05 -2.21
N TYR A 30 -5.53 16.92 -1.51
CA TYR A 30 -4.47 15.91 -1.57
C TYR A 30 -4.79 14.80 -2.58
N TYR A 31 -3.75 14.32 -3.25
CA TYR A 31 -3.79 13.20 -4.19
C TYR A 31 -2.76 12.16 -3.75
N LEU A 32 -3.24 11.02 -3.28
CA LEU A 32 -2.42 9.97 -2.69
C LEU A 32 -2.53 8.69 -3.54
N LEU A 33 -1.41 7.99 -3.72
CA LEU A 33 -1.35 6.70 -4.38
C LEU A 33 -0.42 5.80 -3.57
N GLY A 34 -0.86 4.59 -3.26
CA GLY A 34 -0.07 3.63 -2.51
C GLY A 34 -0.15 2.22 -3.09
N TYR A 35 0.97 1.51 -3.03
CA TYR A 35 1.11 0.10 -3.41
C TYR A 35 1.39 -0.75 -2.18
N SER A 36 0.66 -1.85 -2.02
CA SER A 36 0.84 -2.80 -0.91
C SER A 36 0.88 -2.08 0.46
N LEU A 37 1.94 -2.20 1.25
CA LEU A 37 2.14 -1.42 2.49
C LEU A 37 1.92 0.09 2.29
N GLY A 38 2.40 0.65 1.17
CA GLY A 38 2.22 2.05 0.83
C GLY A 38 0.75 2.44 0.69
N GLY A 39 -0.12 1.51 0.29
CA GLY A 39 -1.57 1.73 0.28
C GLY A 39 -2.17 1.77 1.69
N THR A 40 -1.69 0.95 2.61
CA THR A 40 -2.09 1.00 4.04
C THR A 40 -1.71 2.35 4.64
N LEU A 41 -0.48 2.82 4.35
CA LEU A 41 -0.02 4.16 4.75
C LEU A 41 -0.87 5.26 4.10
N ALA A 42 -1.12 5.18 2.79
CA ALA A 42 -1.91 6.18 2.07
C ALA A 42 -3.35 6.28 2.62
N GLN A 43 -4.00 5.15 2.92
CA GLN A 43 -5.34 5.09 3.50
C GLN A 43 -5.35 5.68 4.93
N GLY A 44 -4.37 5.31 5.76
CA GLY A 44 -4.24 5.82 7.12
C GLY A 44 -3.94 7.33 7.16
N ILE A 45 -3.15 7.84 6.21
CA ILE A 45 -2.88 9.27 6.03
C ILE A 45 -4.13 10.00 5.52
N ALA A 46 -4.86 9.42 4.57
CA ALA A 46 -6.11 9.99 4.06
C ALA A 46 -7.15 10.19 5.18
N ALA A 47 -7.34 9.19 6.04
CA ALA A 47 -8.23 9.29 7.19
C ALA A 47 -7.81 10.42 8.15
N ARG A 48 -6.51 10.55 8.43
CA ARG A 48 -5.96 11.63 9.29
C ARG A 48 -6.12 13.02 8.68
N LEU A 49 -5.92 13.16 7.37
CA LEU A 49 -6.17 14.42 6.65
C LEU A 49 -7.63 14.82 6.76
N ARG A 50 -8.56 13.89 6.54
CA ARG A 50 -10.00 14.12 6.69
C ARG A 50 -10.36 14.55 8.12
N ALA A 51 -9.81 13.89 9.13
CA ALA A 51 -10.01 14.26 10.54
C ALA A 51 -9.48 15.67 10.89
N ARG A 52 -8.49 16.17 10.15
CA ARG A 52 -7.97 17.54 10.26
C ARG A 52 -8.77 18.58 9.47
N GLY A 53 -9.83 18.17 8.78
CA GLY A 53 -10.67 19.04 7.95
C GLY A 53 -10.12 19.27 6.53
N GLU A 54 -9.07 18.57 6.14
CA GLU A 54 -8.49 18.67 4.80
C GLU A 54 -9.27 17.83 3.78
N GLN A 55 -9.13 18.20 2.50
CA GLN A 55 -9.75 17.47 1.39
C GLN A 55 -8.77 16.46 0.79
N VAL A 56 -9.21 15.21 0.64
CA VAL A 56 -8.51 14.19 -0.16
C VAL A 56 -9.30 14.01 -1.45
N ALA A 57 -8.78 14.53 -2.56
CA ALA A 57 -9.45 14.47 -3.87
C ALA A 57 -9.24 13.12 -4.57
N PHE A 58 -8.14 12.43 -4.26
CA PHE A 58 -7.86 11.11 -4.80
C PHE A 58 -7.09 10.25 -3.78
N LEU A 59 -7.59 9.04 -3.56
CA LEU A 59 -6.87 7.96 -2.89
C LEU A 59 -6.85 6.75 -3.83
N GLY A 60 -5.69 6.49 -4.43
CA GLY A 60 -5.45 5.30 -5.25
C GLY A 60 -4.78 4.20 -4.43
N LEU A 61 -5.29 2.98 -4.54
CA LEU A 61 -4.77 1.79 -3.89
C LEU A 61 -4.42 0.74 -4.96
N LEU A 62 -3.16 0.30 -5.00
CA LEU A 62 -2.68 -0.74 -5.90
C LEU A 62 -2.58 -2.04 -5.11
N ASP A 63 -3.55 -2.92 -5.36
CA ASP A 63 -3.77 -4.23 -4.74
C ASP A 63 -3.54 -4.24 -3.22
N THR A 64 -4.13 -3.25 -2.55
CA THR A 64 -4.01 -3.08 -1.11
C THR A 64 -5.25 -3.62 -0.39
N TRP A 65 -5.02 -4.31 0.72
CA TRP A 65 -6.04 -4.94 1.54
C TRP A 65 -5.95 -4.44 2.98
N PRO A 66 -7.07 -4.42 3.73
CA PRO A 66 -7.04 -4.06 5.14
C PRO A 66 -6.18 -5.06 5.92
N PRO A 67 -5.24 -4.63 6.78
CA PRO A 67 -4.41 -5.53 7.59
C PRO A 67 -5.22 -6.56 8.38
N GLU A 68 -6.44 -6.20 8.81
CA GLU A 68 -7.36 -7.09 9.53
C GLU A 68 -7.80 -8.31 8.71
N THR A 69 -7.79 -8.21 7.38
CA THR A 69 -8.18 -9.31 6.48
C THR A 69 -7.00 -10.21 6.10
N GLN A 70 -5.78 -9.79 6.41
CA GLN A 70 -4.54 -10.46 5.98
C GLN A 70 -3.87 -11.29 7.08
N ASN A 71 -4.37 -11.19 8.32
CA ASN A 71 -3.95 -11.97 9.49
C ASN A 71 -2.43 -11.97 9.74
N TRP A 72 -1.83 -10.77 9.74
CA TRP A 72 -0.39 -10.59 9.89
C TRP A 72 0.16 -11.11 11.23
N GLN A 73 -0.63 -11.07 12.31
CA GLN A 73 -0.22 -11.58 13.62
C GLN A 73 0.02 -13.09 13.63
N GLU A 74 -0.86 -13.86 12.98
CA GLU A 74 -0.67 -15.31 12.85
C GLU A 74 0.51 -15.65 11.93
N LYS A 75 0.72 -14.83 10.88
CA LYS A 75 1.88 -14.94 9.99
C LYS A 75 3.21 -14.59 10.68
N GLU A 76 3.23 -13.74 11.69
CA GLU A 76 4.47 -13.49 12.45
C GLU A 76 4.72 -14.62 13.46
N ALA A 77 3.69 -15.04 14.19
CA ALA A 77 3.80 -16.05 15.25
C ALA A 77 4.18 -17.45 14.73
N ASN A 78 3.70 -17.83 13.54
CA ASN A 78 4.02 -19.12 12.92
C ASN A 78 5.24 -19.06 11.99
N GLY A 79 5.89 -17.89 11.89
CA GLY A 79 6.76 -17.54 10.76
C GLY A 79 5.91 -17.22 9.52
N LEU A 80 6.41 -16.30 8.68
CA LEU A 80 5.68 -15.87 7.47
C LEU A 80 5.29 -17.11 6.67
N ASP A 81 4.00 -17.24 6.35
CA ASP A 81 3.47 -18.30 5.50
C ASP A 81 4.40 -18.49 4.29
N PRO A 82 4.86 -19.71 3.97
CA PRO A 82 5.71 -19.98 2.82
C PRO A 82 5.21 -19.34 1.52
N GLU A 83 3.89 -19.22 1.31
CA GLU A 83 3.32 -18.58 0.12
C GLU A 83 3.52 -17.05 0.13
N VAL A 84 3.32 -16.42 1.29
CA VAL A 84 3.57 -14.98 1.49
C VAL A 84 5.05 -14.67 1.40
N LEU A 85 5.91 -15.50 1.99
CA LEU A 85 7.36 -15.37 1.88
C LEU A 85 7.83 -15.58 0.44
N ALA A 86 7.22 -16.53 -0.28
CA ALA A 86 7.50 -16.73 -1.70
C ALA A 86 7.03 -15.53 -2.54
N GLU A 87 5.91 -14.89 -2.20
CA GLU A 87 5.45 -13.67 -2.86
C GLU A 87 6.40 -12.50 -2.62
N ILE A 88 6.78 -12.25 -1.37
CA ILE A 88 7.79 -11.24 -1.00
C ILE A 88 9.11 -11.52 -1.74
N ASN A 89 9.55 -12.78 -1.81
CA ASN A 89 10.76 -13.14 -2.55
C ASN A 89 10.62 -12.92 -4.06
N ARG A 90 9.43 -13.12 -4.64
CA ARG A 90 9.15 -12.79 -6.04
C ARG A 90 9.18 -11.29 -6.29
N GLU A 91 8.58 -10.48 -5.42
CA GLU A 91 8.67 -9.01 -5.49
C GLU A 91 10.12 -8.55 -5.44
N ARG A 92 10.88 -9.10 -4.49
CA ARG A 92 12.31 -8.89 -4.35
C ARG A 92 13.03 -9.23 -5.66
N GLU A 93 12.88 -10.44 -6.18
CA GLU A 93 13.58 -10.89 -7.38
C GLU A 93 13.22 -10.08 -8.63
N ALA A 94 11.94 -9.71 -8.80
CA ALA A 94 11.49 -8.85 -9.88
C ALA A 94 12.13 -7.45 -9.79
N PHE A 95 12.17 -6.88 -8.59
CA PHE A 95 12.84 -5.60 -8.35
C PHE A 95 14.34 -5.67 -8.65
N LEU A 96 15.01 -6.73 -8.19
CA LEU A 96 16.45 -6.98 -8.44
C LEU A 96 16.73 -7.10 -9.94
N ALA A 97 15.93 -7.88 -10.67
CA ALA A 97 16.08 -8.09 -12.10
C ALA A 97 15.91 -6.77 -12.90
N ALA A 98 15.01 -5.89 -12.45
CA ALA A 98 14.77 -4.61 -13.08
C ALA A 98 15.95 -3.62 -12.97
N GLN A 99 16.86 -3.79 -11.99
CA GLN A 99 17.96 -2.84 -11.75
C GLN A 99 19.28 -3.11 -12.51
N GLN A 100 19.32 -4.08 -13.43
CA GLN A 100 20.46 -4.35 -14.34
C GLN A 100 21.87 -4.18 -13.73
N GLY A 101 22.13 -4.76 -12.55
CA GLY A 101 23.49 -4.86 -11.99
C GLY A 101 24.16 -3.54 -11.58
N SER A 102 23.44 -2.41 -11.54
CA SER A 102 23.98 -1.10 -11.16
C SER A 102 23.87 -0.79 -9.66
N THR A 103 23.42 -1.75 -8.85
CA THR A 103 23.06 -1.48 -7.46
C THR A 103 24.19 -1.83 -6.50
N SER A 104 24.57 -0.89 -5.64
CA SER A 104 25.52 -1.16 -4.56
C SER A 104 24.92 -2.12 -3.53
N THR A 105 25.77 -2.92 -2.90
CA THR A 105 25.39 -3.82 -1.79
C THR A 105 24.62 -3.10 -0.69
N GLU A 106 24.89 -1.80 -0.48
CA GLU A 106 24.18 -0.96 0.50
C GLU A 106 22.70 -0.73 0.16
N LEU A 107 22.35 -0.54 -1.11
CA LEU A 107 20.94 -0.38 -1.49
C LEU A 107 20.20 -1.71 -1.25
N PHE A 108 20.84 -2.84 -1.53
CA PHE A 108 20.26 -4.16 -1.26
C PHE A 108 20.00 -4.38 0.23
N THR A 109 21.00 -4.15 1.09
CA THR A 109 20.82 -4.26 2.54
C THR A 109 19.72 -3.32 3.06
N THR A 110 19.60 -2.13 2.46
CA THR A 110 18.55 -1.17 2.83
C THR A 110 17.16 -1.68 2.43
N ILE A 111 17.01 -2.25 1.23
CA ILE A 111 15.76 -2.83 0.77
C ILE A 111 15.35 -4.01 1.66
N GLU A 112 16.28 -4.93 1.96
CA GLU A 112 16.01 -6.06 2.84
C GLU A 112 15.59 -5.61 4.25
N GLY A 113 16.28 -4.63 4.81
CA GLY A 113 15.92 -4.02 6.09
C GLY A 113 14.51 -3.42 6.08
N ASN A 114 14.19 -2.65 5.02
CA ASN A 114 12.86 -2.05 4.87
C ASN A 114 11.75 -3.10 4.74
N TYR A 115 12.01 -4.26 4.11
CA TYR A 115 11.05 -5.35 4.04
C TYR A 115 10.81 -6.01 5.41
N ALA A 116 11.87 -6.25 6.18
CA ALA A 116 11.74 -6.79 7.53
C ALA A 116 10.95 -5.83 8.42
N ASP A 117 11.23 -4.53 8.33
CA ASP A 117 10.47 -3.50 9.04
C ASP A 117 9.02 -3.41 8.56
N ALA A 118 8.76 -3.52 7.25
CA ALA A 118 7.41 -3.54 6.69
C ALA A 118 6.56 -4.66 7.31
N VAL A 119 7.08 -5.89 7.34
CA VAL A 119 6.40 -7.04 7.93
C VAL A 119 6.13 -6.80 9.41
N ARG A 120 7.15 -6.39 10.17
CA ARG A 120 7.03 -6.06 11.60
C ARG A 120 5.97 -4.99 11.86
N LEU A 121 5.89 -3.96 11.02
CA LEU A 121 4.93 -2.87 11.18
C LEU A 121 3.51 -3.30 10.80
N LEU A 122 3.34 -4.15 9.78
CA LEU A 122 2.04 -4.68 9.38
C LEU A 122 1.35 -5.50 10.47
N THR A 123 2.09 -6.11 11.39
CA THR A 123 1.50 -6.85 12.53
C THR A 123 0.87 -5.92 13.58
N THR A 124 1.29 -4.65 13.58
CA THR A 124 0.75 -3.57 14.43
C THR A 124 -0.32 -2.73 13.74
N ALA A 125 -0.54 -2.95 12.45
CA ALA A 125 -1.37 -2.09 11.62
C ALA A 125 -2.86 -2.27 11.93
N HIS A 126 -3.56 -1.16 12.04
CA HIS A 126 -5.02 -1.12 12.13
C HIS A 126 -5.56 -0.06 11.17
N SER A 127 -6.59 -0.43 10.43
CA SER A 127 -7.27 0.46 9.49
C SER A 127 -8.09 1.50 10.25
N VAL A 128 -8.09 2.74 9.74
CA VAL A 128 -8.87 3.84 10.32
C VAL A 128 -10.00 4.20 9.34
N PRO A 129 -11.25 4.44 9.79
CA PRO A 129 -12.32 4.85 8.89
C PRO A 129 -11.97 6.12 8.09
N PHE A 130 -12.11 6.04 6.77
CA PHE A 130 -11.97 7.12 5.81
C PHE A 130 -13.33 7.41 5.19
N ASP A 131 -13.87 8.60 5.49
CA ASP A 131 -15.19 9.08 5.05
C ASP A 131 -15.19 9.62 3.61
N GLY A 132 -14.25 9.16 2.78
CA GLY A 132 -14.08 9.60 1.41
C GLY A 132 -14.11 8.45 0.40
N LYS A 133 -13.84 8.82 -0.84
CA LYS A 133 -13.79 7.90 -1.97
C LYS A 133 -12.37 7.43 -2.26
N ALA A 134 -12.20 6.12 -2.48
CA ALA A 134 -10.96 5.52 -2.95
C ALA A 134 -11.14 4.80 -4.30
N THR A 135 -10.03 4.64 -5.02
CA THR A 135 -9.94 3.87 -6.26
C THR A 135 -8.98 2.71 -6.04
N LEU A 136 -9.51 1.48 -6.05
CA LEU A 136 -8.74 0.26 -5.83
C LEU A 136 -8.51 -0.49 -7.15
N PHE A 137 -7.26 -0.83 -7.43
CA PHE A 137 -6.88 -1.75 -8.50
C PHE A 137 -6.58 -3.11 -7.89
N VAL A 138 -7.27 -4.17 -8.34
CA VAL A 138 -7.16 -5.52 -7.75
C VAL A 138 -6.39 -6.45 -8.69
N ALA A 139 -5.39 -7.16 -8.18
CA ALA A 139 -4.69 -8.22 -8.90
C ALA A 139 -5.49 -9.52 -8.83
N GLU A 140 -6.10 -9.94 -9.94
CA GLU A 140 -7.01 -11.08 -9.94
C GLU A 140 -6.30 -12.42 -9.75
N ARG A 141 -5.05 -12.55 -10.17
CA ARG A 141 -4.33 -13.85 -10.12
C ARG A 141 -3.91 -14.25 -8.72
N THR A 142 -3.88 -13.31 -7.79
CA THR A 142 -3.51 -13.51 -6.37
C THR A 142 -4.67 -13.24 -5.42
N LEU A 143 -5.88 -13.00 -5.95
CA LEU A 143 -7.07 -12.81 -5.14
C LEU A 143 -7.49 -14.14 -4.49
N GLN A 144 -7.60 -14.14 -3.17
CA GLN A 144 -8.03 -15.31 -2.40
C GLN A 144 -9.50 -15.66 -2.71
N GLU A 145 -9.79 -16.96 -2.84
CA GLU A 145 -11.14 -17.43 -3.10
C GLU A 145 -12.10 -16.99 -1.99
N GLY A 146 -13.26 -16.43 -2.36
CA GLY A 146 -14.26 -15.92 -1.42
C GLY A 146 -13.97 -14.53 -0.85
N MET A 147 -12.80 -13.95 -1.12
CA MET A 147 -12.48 -12.57 -0.74
C MET A 147 -13.12 -11.57 -1.69
N SER A 148 -13.87 -10.60 -1.14
CA SER A 148 -14.48 -9.50 -1.88
C SER A 148 -13.85 -8.19 -1.44
N PRO A 149 -13.24 -7.41 -2.35
CA PRO A 149 -12.67 -6.10 -2.00
C PRO A 149 -13.71 -5.13 -1.43
N GLU A 150 -14.95 -5.20 -1.92
CA GLU A 150 -16.07 -4.40 -1.42
C GLU A 150 -16.34 -4.71 0.05
N ARG A 151 -16.50 -5.99 0.39
CA ARG A 151 -16.78 -6.42 1.77
C ARG A 151 -15.58 -6.17 2.68
N ALA A 152 -14.37 -6.44 2.19
CA ALA A 152 -13.14 -6.20 2.92
C ALA A 152 -13.04 -4.73 3.30
N TRP A 153 -13.13 -3.80 2.36
CA TRP A 153 -12.93 -2.37 2.65
C TRP A 153 -14.15 -1.64 3.24
N SER A 154 -15.36 -2.22 3.19
CA SER A 154 -16.60 -1.57 3.64
C SER A 154 -16.58 -0.95 5.04
N PRO A 155 -15.88 -1.48 6.06
CA PRO A 155 -15.83 -0.82 7.37
C PRO A 155 -14.95 0.43 7.40
N TRP A 156 -14.05 0.59 6.42
CA TRP A 156 -12.96 1.56 6.47
C TRP A 156 -12.97 2.58 5.34
N ILE A 157 -13.69 2.35 4.24
CA ILE A 157 -13.79 3.27 3.12
C ILE A 157 -15.26 3.46 2.75
N ALA A 158 -15.72 4.71 2.74
CA ALA A 158 -17.12 5.04 2.48
C ALA A 158 -17.54 4.75 1.03
N GLU A 159 -16.71 5.11 0.05
CA GLU A 159 -16.97 4.86 -1.38
C GLU A 159 -15.75 4.24 -2.05
N LEU A 160 -15.95 3.16 -2.81
CA LEU A 160 -14.85 2.42 -3.44
C LEU A 160 -15.17 2.11 -4.90
N ASP A 161 -14.37 2.66 -5.82
CA ASP A 161 -14.34 2.21 -7.22
C ASP A 161 -13.30 1.11 -7.37
N ILE A 162 -13.65 -0.01 -8.00
CA ILE A 162 -12.78 -1.18 -8.14
C ILE A 162 -12.48 -1.46 -9.62
N TYR A 163 -11.19 -1.65 -9.93
CA TYR A 163 -10.70 -1.98 -11.27
C TYR A 163 -9.84 -3.24 -11.22
N ARG A 164 -10.38 -4.34 -11.72
CA ARG A 164 -9.71 -5.64 -11.74
C ARG A 164 -8.67 -5.72 -12.86
N GLN A 165 -7.49 -6.27 -12.53
CA GLN A 165 -6.36 -6.45 -13.43
C GLN A 165 -5.98 -7.94 -13.48
N ASP A 166 -5.87 -8.48 -14.69
CA ASP A 166 -5.36 -9.83 -14.92
C ASP A 166 -3.83 -9.88 -14.76
N CYS A 167 -3.37 -9.74 -13.52
CA CYS A 167 -1.97 -9.84 -13.11
C CYS A 167 -1.88 -10.38 -11.68
N ALA A 168 -0.67 -10.73 -11.23
CA ALA A 168 -0.40 -11.00 -9.82
C ALA A 168 -0.12 -9.70 -9.06
N HIS A 169 -0.14 -9.75 -7.72
CA HIS A 169 0.17 -8.61 -6.83
C HIS A 169 1.48 -7.91 -7.26
N VAL A 170 2.53 -8.72 -7.43
CA VAL A 170 3.88 -8.25 -7.79
C VAL A 170 3.94 -7.54 -9.15
N ASP A 171 2.99 -7.83 -10.03
CA ASP A 171 2.93 -7.31 -11.39
C ASP A 171 2.02 -6.07 -11.49
N ILE A 172 1.24 -5.73 -10.46
CA ILE A 172 0.26 -4.62 -10.50
C ILE A 172 0.96 -3.27 -10.74
N ILE A 173 2.23 -3.14 -10.35
CA ILE A 173 3.06 -1.95 -10.55
C ILE A 173 3.98 -2.04 -11.78
N SER A 174 3.90 -3.13 -12.54
CA SER A 174 4.70 -3.29 -13.75
C SER A 174 4.31 -2.28 -14.84
N PRO A 175 5.23 -1.94 -15.76
CA PRO A 175 4.89 -1.11 -16.92
C PRO A 175 3.69 -1.64 -17.71
N GLY A 176 3.59 -2.96 -17.89
CA GLY A 176 2.49 -3.61 -18.61
C GLY A 176 1.14 -3.46 -17.91
N ALA A 177 1.09 -3.55 -16.58
CA ALA A 177 -0.14 -3.25 -15.83
C ALA A 177 -0.52 -1.77 -15.94
N PHE A 178 0.47 -0.87 -15.92
CA PHE A 178 0.25 0.57 -16.03
C PHE A 178 -0.24 1.05 -17.42
N GLU A 179 -0.12 0.24 -18.47
CA GLU A 179 -0.81 0.52 -19.75
C GLU A 179 -2.34 0.56 -19.58
N LYS A 180 -2.88 -0.19 -18.61
CA LYS A 180 -4.32 -0.18 -18.28
C LYS A 180 -4.63 0.74 -17.09
N ILE A 181 -3.83 0.68 -16.03
CA ILE A 181 -4.03 1.46 -14.80
C ILE A 181 -3.82 2.96 -15.03
N GLY A 182 -2.75 3.33 -15.75
CA GLY A 182 -2.36 4.73 -15.96
C GLY A 182 -3.46 5.59 -16.59
N PRO A 183 -4.09 5.16 -17.71
CA PRO A 183 -5.22 5.88 -18.30
C PRO A 183 -6.41 6.07 -17.34
N ILE A 184 -6.70 5.07 -16.50
CA ILE A 184 -7.78 5.15 -15.50
C ILE A 184 -7.44 6.19 -14.45
N ILE A 185 -6.24 6.13 -13.86
CA ILE A 185 -5.76 7.14 -12.89
C ILE A 185 -5.86 8.53 -13.51
N ARG A 186 -5.34 8.72 -14.73
CA ARG A 186 -5.42 10.02 -15.43
C ARG A 186 -6.86 10.50 -15.61
N ALA A 187 -7.78 9.61 -16.00
CA ALA A 187 -9.19 9.98 -16.19
C ALA A 187 -9.88 10.33 -14.86
N THR A 188 -9.50 9.69 -13.76
CA THR A 188 -10.01 9.98 -12.41
C THR A 188 -9.47 11.31 -11.88
N LEU A 189 -8.20 11.63 -12.14
CA LEU A 189 -7.55 12.85 -11.68
C LEU A 189 -8.00 14.13 -12.42
N ASN A 190 -8.53 14.00 -13.65
CA ASN A 190 -8.96 15.15 -14.47
C ASN A 190 -10.41 15.61 -14.21
N ARG A 191 -11.00 15.21 -13.07
CA ARG A 191 -12.39 15.53 -12.72
C ARG A 191 -12.47 16.64 -11.68
#